data_AF-A0A2G4K4T7-F1
#
_entry.id   AF-A0A2G4K4T7-F1
#
_cell.length_a   1.000
_cell.length_b   1.000
_cell.length_c   1.000
_cell.angle_alpha   90.00
_cell.angle_beta   90.00
_cell.angle_gamma   90.00
#
_symmetry.space_group_name_H-M   'P 1'
#
loop_
_entity.id
_entity.type
_entity.pdbx_description
1 polymer ?
#
loop_
_entity_poly.entity_id
_entity_poly.type
_entity_poly.pdbx_seq_one_letter_code
_entity_poly.pdbx_strand_id
1 'polypeptide(L)'
;MKVRKFRPTNRLTALIKERGGIMAKDAIAAAEAGVESLRESSMAALDEAIAEIERRFGRDTPERVTEVYEGLYVLGSRIIDVSAFVSDAGIDKAAVSLCTLVDSCEHAGYWRWDAVDVHIDALRLLRAHGAELPLDQREAMLQGLYRVSNYRPEEA
;
A
#
# COMPACT_ATOMS: atom_id res chain seq x y z
N MET A 1 -24.13 -64.92 21.61
CA MET A 1 -23.01 -64.30 20.86
C MET A 1 -23.05 -62.79 21.09
N LYS A 2 -22.16 -62.23 21.95
CA LYS A 2 -22.15 -60.79 22.29
C LYS A 2 -21.26 -60.04 21.30
N VAL A 3 -21.85 -59.19 20.48
CA VAL A 3 -21.12 -58.32 19.54
C VAL A 3 -20.48 -57.17 20.31
N ARG A 4 -19.15 -57.03 20.25
CA ARG A 4 -18.42 -55.85 20.77
C ARG A 4 -18.47 -54.75 19.71
N LYS A 5 -19.13 -53.63 20.01
CA LYS A 5 -19.12 -52.43 19.16
C LYS A 5 -17.87 -51.60 19.50
N PHE A 6 -16.97 -51.44 18.54
CA PHE A 6 -15.82 -50.54 18.65
C PHE A 6 -16.20 -49.19 18.03
N ARG A 7 -16.18 -48.12 18.84
CA ARG A 7 -16.34 -46.74 18.35
C ARG A 7 -14.97 -46.06 18.42
N PRO A 8 -14.33 -45.76 17.29
CA PRO A 8 -13.09 -44.99 17.27
C PRO A 8 -13.31 -43.62 17.92
N THR A 9 -12.40 -43.22 18.79
CA THR A 9 -12.46 -41.91 19.45
C THR A 9 -12.32 -40.79 18.42
N ASN A 10 -13.30 -39.89 18.35
CA ASN A 10 -13.27 -38.77 17.42
C ASN A 10 -12.16 -37.78 17.85
N ARG A 11 -11.07 -37.71 17.07
CA ARG A 11 -9.91 -36.86 17.34
C ARG A 11 -10.27 -35.36 17.35
N LEU A 12 -11.21 -34.91 16.51
CA LEU A 12 -11.68 -33.52 16.51
C LEU A 12 -12.40 -33.18 17.81
N THR A 13 -13.22 -34.10 18.34
CA THR A 13 -13.91 -33.91 19.62
C THR A 13 -12.95 -33.89 20.81
N ALA A 14 -11.82 -34.60 20.72
CA ALA A 14 -10.77 -34.55 21.73
C ALA A 14 -10.02 -33.20 21.68
N LEU A 15 -9.64 -32.74 20.48
CA LEU A 15 -8.93 -31.47 20.25
C LEU A 15 -9.74 -30.25 20.70
N ILE A 16 -11.06 -30.22 20.47
CA ILE A 16 -11.94 -29.13 20.95
C ILE A 16 -11.93 -29.00 22.49
N LYS A 17 -11.62 -30.09 23.21
CA LYS A 17 -11.59 -30.12 24.68
C LYS A 17 -10.21 -29.82 25.26
N GLU A 18 -9.17 -29.73 24.44
CA GLU A 18 -7.83 -29.37 24.90
C GLU A 18 -7.80 -27.91 25.34
N ARG A 19 -7.19 -27.65 26.50
CA ARG A 19 -6.99 -26.30 27.02
C ARG A 19 -5.93 -25.60 26.17
N GLY A 20 -6.25 -24.41 25.65
CA GLY A 20 -5.31 -23.60 24.85
C GLY A 20 -5.96 -22.78 23.75
N GLY A 21 -7.22 -23.07 23.37
CA GLY A 21 -7.98 -22.26 22.43
C GLY A 21 -8.37 -20.90 23.02
N ILE A 22 -8.22 -19.83 22.24
CA ILE A 22 -8.78 -18.50 22.52
C ILE A 22 -10.10 -18.34 21.76
N MET A 23 -10.99 -17.47 22.25
CA MET A 23 -12.20 -17.17 21.48
C MET A 23 -11.84 -16.39 20.22
N ALA A 24 -12.57 -16.63 19.13
CA ALA A 24 -12.34 -15.91 17.86
C ALA A 24 -12.37 -14.39 18.05
N LYS A 25 -13.27 -13.87 18.90
CA LYS A 25 -13.34 -12.45 19.25
C LYS A 25 -12.06 -11.93 19.92
N ASP A 26 -11.41 -12.74 20.76
CA ASP A 26 -10.21 -12.35 21.50
C ASP A 26 -9.00 -12.41 20.55
N ALA A 27 -9.01 -13.36 19.62
CA ALA A 27 -8.02 -13.45 18.54
C ALA A 27 -8.08 -12.24 17.60
N ILE A 28 -9.29 -11.82 17.21
CA ILE A 28 -9.49 -10.64 16.36
C ILE A 28 -9.04 -9.38 17.11
N ALA A 29 -9.46 -9.18 18.35
CA ALA A 29 -9.05 -8.03 19.15
C ALA A 29 -7.52 -7.95 19.34
N ALA A 30 -6.86 -9.10 19.55
CA ALA A 30 -5.41 -9.15 19.61
C ALA A 30 -4.73 -8.81 18.27
N ALA A 31 -5.30 -9.26 17.16
CA ALA A 31 -4.81 -8.94 15.82
C ALA A 31 -4.97 -7.44 15.50
N GLU A 32 -6.13 -6.86 15.82
CA GLU A 32 -6.41 -5.42 15.67
C GLU A 32 -5.43 -4.58 16.51
N ALA A 33 -5.19 -4.95 17.77
CA ALA A 33 -4.21 -4.28 18.62
C ALA A 33 -2.77 -4.41 18.08
N GLY A 34 -2.43 -5.57 17.51
CA GLY A 34 -1.16 -5.81 16.85
C GLY A 34 -0.96 -4.88 15.64
N VAL A 35 -1.97 -4.76 14.77
CA VAL A 35 -1.96 -3.83 13.64
C VAL A 35 -1.86 -2.39 14.13
N GLU A 36 -2.71 -2.00 15.09
CA GLU A 36 -2.73 -0.65 15.67
C GLU A 36 -1.35 -0.21 16.17
N SER A 37 -0.58 -1.13 16.77
CA SER A 37 0.78 -0.85 17.27
C SER A 37 1.78 -0.44 16.19
N LEU A 38 1.50 -0.73 14.93
CA LEU A 38 2.35 -0.38 13.78
C LEU A 38 2.06 1.01 13.22
N ARG A 39 1.04 1.73 13.70
CA ARG A 39 0.62 3.01 13.11
C ARG A 39 1.76 4.00 12.96
N GLU A 40 2.44 4.27 14.07
CA GLU A 40 3.46 5.32 14.11
C GLU A 40 4.65 4.96 13.22
N SER A 41 5.10 3.70 13.26
CA SER A 41 6.21 3.25 12.41
C SER A 41 5.84 3.21 10.94
N SER A 42 4.61 2.82 10.58
CA SER A 42 4.11 2.88 9.20
C SER A 42 4.00 4.32 8.70
N MET A 43 3.49 5.25 9.51
CA MET A 43 3.42 6.67 9.15
C MET A 43 4.80 7.29 8.98
N ALA A 44 5.75 6.98 9.86
CA ALA A 44 7.14 7.44 9.72
C ALA A 44 7.80 6.88 8.45
N ALA A 45 7.58 5.59 8.15
CA ALA A 45 8.10 4.96 6.94
C ALA A 45 7.48 5.55 5.66
N LEU A 46 6.20 5.94 5.70
CA LEU A 46 5.53 6.65 4.62
C LEU A 46 6.18 8.00 4.35
N ASP A 47 6.38 8.80 5.41
CA ASP A 47 6.97 10.13 5.33
C ASP A 47 8.43 10.06 4.83
N GLU A 48 9.18 9.07 5.30
CA GLU A 48 10.54 8.80 4.81
C GLU A 48 10.56 8.44 3.32
N ALA A 49 9.65 7.57 2.87
CA ALA A 49 9.58 7.19 1.46
C ALA A 49 9.27 8.38 0.55
N ILE A 50 8.31 9.24 0.93
CA ILE A 50 7.97 10.45 0.17
C ILE A 50 9.16 11.43 0.14
N ALA A 51 9.81 11.64 1.28
CA ALA A 51 10.99 12.52 1.36
C ALA A 51 12.15 12.02 0.51
N GLU A 52 12.38 10.70 0.49
CA GLU A 52 13.42 10.08 -0.34
C GLU A 52 13.10 10.19 -1.84
N ILE A 53 11.83 10.05 -2.24
CA ILE A 53 11.38 10.32 -3.61
C ILE A 53 11.66 11.77 -3.98
N GLU A 54 11.27 12.74 -3.15
CA GLU A 54 11.49 14.17 -3.42
C GLU A 54 12.99 14.47 -3.56
N ARG A 55 13.81 13.92 -2.67
CA ARG A 55 15.27 14.13 -2.68
C ARG A 55 15.94 13.60 -3.95
N ARG A 56 15.53 12.44 -4.46
CA ARG A 56 16.19 11.76 -5.59
C ARG A 56 15.59 12.09 -6.95
N PHE A 57 14.28 12.23 -7.02
CA PHE A 57 13.53 12.35 -8.27
C PHE A 57 12.85 13.71 -8.45
N GLY A 58 12.87 14.57 -7.43
CA GLY A 58 12.28 15.89 -7.48
C GLY A 58 12.88 16.77 -8.56
N ARG A 59 12.06 17.69 -9.11
CA ARG A 59 12.44 18.63 -10.18
C ARG A 59 13.72 19.42 -9.94
N ASP A 60 14.01 19.71 -8.68
CA ASP A 60 15.15 20.53 -8.26
C ASP A 60 16.41 19.69 -8.02
N THR A 61 16.36 18.36 -8.20
CA THR A 61 17.50 17.44 -8.06
C THR A 61 18.25 17.30 -9.40
N PRO A 62 19.47 17.86 -9.53
CA PRO A 62 20.23 17.81 -10.78
C PRO A 62 20.59 16.39 -11.23
N GLU A 63 20.86 15.49 -10.26
CA GLU A 63 21.30 14.12 -10.53
C GLU A 63 20.15 13.18 -10.89
N ARG A 64 18.88 13.62 -10.86
CA ARG A 64 17.71 12.76 -11.11
C ARG A 64 17.76 12.04 -12.45
N VAL A 65 18.43 12.63 -13.45
CA VAL A 65 18.60 12.05 -14.80
C VAL A 65 19.47 10.78 -14.81
N THR A 66 20.24 10.55 -13.74
CA THR A 66 21.10 9.36 -13.58
C THR A 66 20.42 8.25 -12.77
N GLU A 67 19.24 8.52 -12.20
CA GLU A 67 18.48 7.54 -11.45
C GLU A 67 17.90 6.45 -12.36
N VAL A 68 17.79 5.25 -11.80
CA VAL A 68 17.22 4.07 -12.48
C VAL A 68 15.73 3.93 -12.17
N TYR A 69 14.96 3.39 -13.12
CA TYR A 69 13.51 3.20 -12.99
C TYR A 69 13.15 2.39 -11.73
N GLU A 70 13.87 1.30 -11.48
CA GLU A 70 13.72 0.46 -10.28
C GLU A 70 13.76 1.26 -8.97
N GLY A 71 14.60 2.30 -8.91
CA GLY A 71 14.74 3.15 -7.71
C GLY A 71 13.44 3.85 -7.33
N LEU A 72 12.72 4.41 -8.31
CA LEU A 72 11.44 5.06 -8.07
C LEU A 72 10.31 4.03 -7.86
N TYR A 73 10.35 2.92 -8.59
CA TYR A 73 9.37 1.84 -8.45
C TYR A 73 9.37 1.25 -7.03
N VAL A 74 10.55 0.95 -6.48
CA VAL A 74 10.71 0.40 -5.12
C VAL A 74 10.20 1.37 -4.06
N LEU A 75 10.48 2.68 -4.21
CA LEU A 75 9.96 3.69 -3.28
C LEU A 75 8.43 3.83 -3.39
N GLY A 76 7.87 3.76 -4.59
CA GLY A 76 6.41 3.72 -4.81
C GLY A 76 5.76 2.50 -4.16
N SER A 77 6.35 1.32 -4.32
CA SER A 77 5.88 0.08 -3.68
C SER A 77 5.93 0.17 -2.16
N ARG A 78 7.01 0.77 -1.60
CA ARG A 78 7.11 1.01 -0.16
C ARG A 78 5.98 1.89 0.36
N ILE A 79 5.56 2.92 -0.39
CA ILE A 79 4.39 3.74 -0.04
C ILE A 79 3.12 2.88 0.03
N ILE A 80 2.88 2.03 -0.98
CA ILE A 80 1.73 1.11 -1.01
C ILE A 80 1.71 0.24 0.25
N ASP A 81 2.84 -0.39 0.58
CA ASP A 81 2.97 -1.33 1.71
C ASP A 81 2.65 -0.70 3.07
N VAL A 82 2.97 0.59 3.27
CA VAL A 82 2.83 1.27 4.57
C VAL A 82 1.62 2.21 4.66
N SER A 83 0.86 2.37 3.56
CA SER A 83 -0.25 3.33 3.46
C SER A 83 -1.55 2.91 4.15
N ALA A 84 -1.62 1.71 4.74
CA ALA A 84 -2.87 1.15 5.28
C ALA A 84 -3.61 2.08 6.25
N PHE A 85 -2.87 2.84 7.08
CA PHE A 85 -3.42 3.77 8.07
C PHE A 85 -3.90 5.12 7.50
N VAL A 86 -3.68 5.37 6.21
CA VAL A 86 -4.11 6.57 5.47
C VAL A 86 -4.81 6.19 4.17
N SER A 87 -5.51 5.05 4.18
CA SER A 87 -6.23 4.52 3.02
C SER A 87 -7.36 5.44 2.54
N ASP A 88 -7.90 6.28 3.42
CA ASP A 88 -8.86 7.32 3.04
C ASP A 88 -8.20 8.45 2.24
N ALA A 89 -6.91 8.74 2.42
CA ALA A 89 -6.21 9.78 1.69
C ALA A 89 -5.96 9.44 0.20
N GLY A 90 -6.10 8.17 -0.22
CA GLY A 90 -5.88 7.75 -1.61
C GLY A 90 -4.41 7.77 -2.05
N ILE A 91 -3.48 7.78 -1.09
CA ILE A 91 -2.04 7.82 -1.37
C ILE A 91 -1.52 6.52 -1.97
N ASP A 92 -2.12 5.39 -1.60
CA ASP A 92 -1.91 4.06 -2.16
C ASP A 92 -2.21 4.05 -3.67
N LYS A 93 -3.34 4.62 -4.06
CA LYS A 93 -3.79 4.73 -5.45
C LYS A 93 -2.86 5.61 -6.28
N ALA A 94 -2.42 6.74 -5.72
CA ALA A 94 -1.43 7.60 -6.38
C ALA A 94 -0.08 6.89 -6.55
N ALA A 95 0.35 6.10 -5.56
CA ALA A 95 1.58 5.32 -5.64
C ALA A 95 1.50 4.19 -6.67
N VAL A 96 0.37 3.48 -6.79
CA VAL A 96 0.13 2.50 -7.86
C VAL A 96 0.20 3.16 -9.24
N SER A 97 -0.43 4.32 -9.41
CA SER A 97 -0.34 5.12 -10.64
C SER A 97 1.10 5.52 -10.96
N LEU A 98 1.88 5.90 -9.94
CA LEU A 98 3.30 6.21 -10.09
C LEU A 98 4.11 4.98 -10.53
N CYS A 99 3.92 3.81 -9.91
CA CYS A 99 4.58 2.58 -10.33
C CYS A 99 4.26 2.25 -11.79
N THR A 100 3.00 2.40 -12.21
CA THR A 100 2.59 2.21 -13.61
C THR A 100 3.29 3.20 -14.56
N LEU A 101 3.42 4.47 -14.14
CA LEU A 101 4.16 5.47 -14.90
C LEU A 101 5.63 5.07 -15.05
N VAL A 102 6.25 4.57 -13.98
CA VAL A 102 7.65 4.12 -13.99
C VAL A 102 7.83 2.94 -14.93
N ASP A 103 6.98 1.92 -14.85
CA ASP A 103 7.00 0.77 -15.78
C ASP A 103 6.84 1.22 -17.24
N SER A 104 5.95 2.18 -17.49
CA SER A 104 5.78 2.75 -18.83
C SER A 104 7.03 3.51 -19.30
N CYS A 105 7.73 4.22 -18.41
CA CYS A 105 8.98 4.91 -18.75
C CYS A 105 10.11 3.92 -19.03
N GLU A 106 10.21 2.85 -18.22
CA GLU A 106 11.17 1.78 -18.42
C GLU A 106 10.95 1.08 -19.77
N HIS A 107 9.69 0.71 -20.07
CA HIS A 107 9.34 0.10 -21.35
C HIS A 107 9.63 1.02 -22.55
N ALA A 108 9.42 2.32 -22.40
CA ALA A 108 9.69 3.31 -23.44
C ALA A 108 11.19 3.69 -23.56
N GLY A 109 11.99 3.40 -22.53
CA GLY A 109 13.41 3.73 -22.46
C GLY A 109 13.72 5.20 -22.18
N TYR A 110 12.74 6.01 -21.78
CA TYR A 110 12.95 7.41 -21.40
C TYR A 110 12.02 7.86 -20.28
N TRP A 111 12.52 8.78 -19.45
CA TRP A 111 11.75 9.41 -18.39
C TRP A 111 10.75 10.43 -18.93
N ARG A 112 9.53 10.38 -18.39
CA ARG A 112 8.51 11.43 -18.55
C ARG A 112 8.52 12.33 -17.31
N TRP A 113 9.53 13.18 -17.18
CA TRP A 113 9.75 13.97 -15.95
C TRP A 113 8.56 14.84 -15.54
N ASP A 114 7.86 15.48 -16.47
CA ASP A 114 6.66 16.26 -16.15
C ASP A 114 5.58 15.40 -15.46
N ALA A 115 5.43 14.15 -15.90
CA ALA A 115 4.51 13.20 -15.29
C ALA A 115 4.97 12.75 -13.91
N VAL A 116 6.28 12.51 -13.74
CA VAL A 116 6.89 12.15 -12.45
C VAL A 116 6.69 13.29 -11.45
N ASP A 117 7.00 14.52 -11.83
CA ASP A 117 6.90 15.72 -10.99
C ASP A 117 5.46 15.91 -10.47
N VAL A 118 4.45 15.76 -11.34
CA VAL A 118 3.04 15.82 -10.94
C VAL A 118 2.67 14.71 -9.94
N HIS A 119 3.20 13.50 -10.08
CA HIS A 119 2.94 12.42 -9.11
C HIS A 119 3.61 12.70 -7.76
N ILE A 120 4.83 13.24 -7.74
CA ILE A 120 5.53 13.62 -6.51
C ILE A 120 4.73 14.70 -5.77
N ASP A 121 4.29 15.75 -6.48
CA ASP A 121 3.48 16.81 -5.90
C ASP A 121 2.14 16.28 -5.36
N ALA A 122 1.50 15.36 -6.08
CA ALA A 122 0.26 14.74 -5.64
C ALA A 122 0.44 13.86 -4.40
N LEU A 123 1.53 13.07 -4.31
CA LEU A 123 1.82 12.26 -3.12
C LEU A 123 1.98 13.14 -1.88
N ARG A 124 2.67 14.28 -2.00
CA ARG A 124 2.82 15.27 -0.93
C ARG A 124 1.48 15.88 -0.54
N LEU A 125 0.69 16.30 -1.52
CA LEU A 125 -0.62 16.90 -1.28
C LEU A 125 -1.58 15.92 -0.60
N LEU A 126 -1.62 14.67 -1.05
CA LEU A 126 -2.43 13.61 -0.44
C LEU A 126 -2.00 13.28 0.97
N ARG A 127 -0.68 13.21 1.21
CA ARG A 127 -0.16 12.97 2.54
C ARG A 127 -0.55 14.08 3.52
N ALA A 128 -0.54 15.33 3.08
CA ALA A 128 -0.84 16.49 3.91
C ALA A 128 -2.34 16.72 4.10
N HIS A 129 -3.14 16.57 3.05
CA HIS A 129 -4.54 17.02 3.01
C HIS A 129 -5.52 16.01 2.41
N GLY A 130 -5.06 14.83 1.97
CA GLY A 130 -5.89 13.88 1.22
C GLY A 130 -7.13 13.39 1.97
N ALA A 131 -7.03 13.22 3.29
CA ALA A 131 -8.16 12.84 4.14
C ALA A 131 -9.18 13.99 4.34
N GLU A 132 -8.73 15.25 4.22
CA GLU A 132 -9.54 16.46 4.38
C GLU A 132 -10.25 16.87 3.09
N LEU A 133 -9.74 16.41 1.94
CA LEU A 133 -10.35 16.70 0.65
C LEU A 133 -11.73 16.05 0.51
N PRO A 134 -12.72 16.77 -0.04
CA PRO A 134 -13.96 16.16 -0.50
C PRO A 134 -13.69 14.97 -1.43
N LEU A 135 -14.48 13.90 -1.28
CA LEU A 135 -14.27 12.64 -2.00
C LEU A 135 -14.21 12.86 -3.53
N ASP A 136 -15.10 13.69 -4.06
CA ASP A 136 -15.18 14.05 -5.48
C ASP A 136 -13.92 14.76 -5.98
N GLN A 137 -13.36 15.67 -5.18
CA GLN A 137 -12.11 16.36 -5.51
C GLN A 137 -10.90 15.43 -5.48
N ARG A 138 -10.84 14.55 -4.46
CA ARG A 138 -9.78 13.54 -4.36
C ARG A 138 -9.85 12.56 -5.53
N GLU A 139 -11.04 12.09 -5.88
CA GLU A 139 -11.24 11.21 -7.05
C GLU A 139 -10.87 11.92 -8.35
N ALA A 140 -11.27 13.17 -8.55
CA ALA A 140 -10.92 13.94 -9.74
C ALA A 140 -9.40 14.09 -9.90
N MET A 141 -8.68 14.33 -8.80
CA MET A 141 -7.23 14.42 -8.81
C MET A 141 -6.57 13.06 -9.15
N LEU A 142 -7.02 11.96 -8.53
CA LEU A 142 -6.55 10.61 -8.86
C LEU A 142 -6.81 10.27 -10.33
N GLN A 143 -7.98 10.60 -10.86
CA GLN A 143 -8.30 10.44 -12.29
C GLN A 143 -7.36 11.25 -13.20
N GLY A 144 -6.94 12.44 -12.75
CA GLY A 144 -5.89 13.22 -13.41
C GLY A 144 -4.56 12.46 -13.47
N LEU A 145 -4.11 11.89 -12.35
CA LEU A 145 -2.89 11.08 -12.29
C LEU A 145 -2.95 9.87 -13.22
N TYR A 146 -4.08 9.15 -13.23
CA TYR A 146 -4.27 7.97 -14.07
C TYR A 146 -4.15 8.28 -15.56
N ARG A 147 -4.70 9.41 -16.00
CA ARG A 147 -4.56 9.86 -17.39
C ARG A 147 -3.11 10.19 -17.74
N VAL A 148 -2.35 10.76 -16.79
CA VAL A 148 -0.95 11.09 -16.99
C VAL A 148 -0.07 9.84 -17.04
N SER A 149 -0.35 8.83 -16.22
CA SER A 149 0.38 7.55 -16.18
C SER A 149 -0.07 6.54 -17.22
N ASN A 150 -1.19 6.78 -17.93
CA ASN A 150 -1.93 5.79 -18.72
C ASN A 150 -2.40 4.57 -17.90
N TYR A 151 -2.51 4.72 -16.58
CA TYR A 151 -3.03 3.68 -15.70
C TYR A 151 -4.54 3.53 -15.87
N ARG A 152 -5.02 2.28 -15.94
CA ARG A 152 -6.43 1.92 -16.05
C ARG A 152 -6.80 0.99 -14.89
N PRO A 153 -7.35 1.51 -13.78
CA PRO A 153 -7.69 0.69 -12.62
C PRO A 153 -8.75 -0.38 -12.92
N GLU A 154 -9.57 -0.19 -13.96
CA GLU A 154 -10.58 -1.16 -14.41
C GLU A 154 -10.01 -2.39 -15.14
N GLU A 155 -8.74 -2.37 -15.54
CA GLU A 155 -8.07 -3.46 -16.27
C GLU A 155 -7.05 -4.24 -15.40
N ALA A 156 -6.85 -3.82 -14.14
CA ALA A 156 -5.88 -4.38 -13.17
C ALA A 156 -6.55 -5.31 -12.14
#